data_AF-A0A326U3Z4-F1
#
_entry.id   AF-A0A326U3Z4-F1
#
_cell.length_a   1.000
_cell.length_b   1.000
_cell.length_c   1.000
_cell.angle_alpha   90.00
_cell.angle_beta   90.00
_cell.angle_gamma   90.00
#
_symmetry.space_group_name_H-M   'P 1'
#
loop_
_entity.id
_entity.type
_entity.pdbx_description
1 polymer ?
#
loop_
_entity_poly.entity_id
_entity_poly.type
_entity_poly.pdbx_seq_one_letter_code
_entity_poly.pdbx_strand_id
1 'polypeptide(L)'
;MKRRYCKYSFEDTQRAIQHQQRQVGVRILPGTASSTGRSIRVYSEKHRRELWCVILARSSDWYRYNLNTYQHGMEAAIVGTHDSCISVPVLAMDSLEWYEPYKTRFEQSLPPAKDFRLPDNPDKFDRLRRGHYGHCVFVGALIVGRKEAIDRLMRLPERTRFGLEAEVKRLRHRRPGRPLKL
;
A
#
# COMPACT_ATOMS: atom_id res chain seq x y z
N MET A 1 -15.25 -20.21 -0.25
CA MET A 1 -14.26 -19.52 -1.10
C MET A 1 -12.98 -19.28 -0.28
N LYS A 2 -11.98 -20.17 -0.39
CA LYS A 2 -10.73 -20.08 0.40
C LYS A 2 -9.99 -18.82 -0.04
N ARG A 3 -9.85 -17.82 0.83
CA ARG A 3 -8.93 -16.69 0.66
C ARG A 3 -7.51 -17.26 0.60
N ARG A 4 -7.05 -17.64 -0.60
CA ARG A 4 -5.64 -18.00 -0.81
C ARG A 4 -4.85 -16.75 -0.47
N TYR A 5 -4.11 -16.86 0.63
CA TYR A 5 -3.09 -15.92 1.02
C TYR A 5 -2.05 -15.88 -0.10
N CYS A 6 -2.21 -14.95 -1.05
CA CYS A 6 -1.20 -14.74 -2.08
C CYS A 6 -0.01 -14.06 -1.40
N LYS A 7 0.93 -14.87 -0.91
CA LYS A 7 2.28 -14.42 -0.63
C LYS A 7 2.97 -14.17 -1.96
N TYR A 8 2.66 -13.06 -2.63
CA TYR A 8 3.54 -12.58 -3.69
C TYR A 8 4.89 -12.30 -3.04
N SER A 9 5.93 -12.99 -3.51
CA SER A 9 7.30 -12.56 -3.28
C SER A 9 7.62 -11.36 -4.20
N PHE A 10 8.79 -10.76 -3.97
CA PHE A 10 9.31 -9.74 -4.87
C PHE A 10 9.51 -10.31 -6.29
N GLU A 11 10.08 -11.51 -6.36
CA GLU A 11 10.36 -12.26 -7.58
C GLU A 11 9.06 -12.61 -8.31
N ASP A 12 8.02 -13.01 -7.58
CA ASP A 12 6.70 -13.26 -8.18
C ASP A 12 6.10 -11.99 -8.79
N THR A 13 6.28 -10.85 -8.12
CA THR A 13 5.80 -9.56 -8.62
C THR A 13 6.55 -9.15 -9.90
N GLN A 14 7.87 -9.32 -9.93
CA GLN A 14 8.69 -9.08 -11.11
C GLN A 14 8.28 -9.97 -12.29
N ARG A 15 8.11 -11.27 -12.05
CA ARG A 15 7.64 -12.21 -13.10
C ARG A 15 6.25 -11.83 -13.59
N ALA A 16 5.33 -11.51 -12.67
CA ALA A 16 3.96 -11.13 -13.02
C ALA A 16 3.95 -9.89 -13.93
N ILE A 17 4.66 -8.81 -13.56
CA ILE A 17 4.67 -7.60 -14.40
C ILE A 17 5.31 -7.87 -15.76
N GLN A 18 6.34 -8.71 -15.86
CA GLN A 18 6.97 -9.07 -17.15
C GLN A 18 6.00 -9.80 -18.08
N HIS A 19 5.22 -10.75 -17.55
CA HIS A 19 4.28 -11.55 -18.34
C HIS A 19 2.98 -10.82 -18.66
N GLN A 20 2.52 -9.92 -17.79
CA GLN A 20 1.18 -9.31 -17.88
C GLN A 20 1.19 -7.88 -18.41
N GLN A 21 2.32 -7.35 -18.89
CA GLN A 21 2.49 -6.01 -19.47
C GLN A 21 1.30 -5.54 -20.34
N ARG A 22 0.91 -6.35 -21.32
CA ARG A 22 -0.20 -6.02 -22.23
C ARG A 22 -1.54 -5.94 -21.52
N GLN A 23 -1.79 -6.84 -20.57
CA GLN A 23 -3.06 -6.91 -19.86
C GLN A 23 -3.25 -5.73 -18.90
N VAL A 24 -2.17 -5.27 -18.28
CA VAL A 24 -2.20 -4.14 -17.33
C VAL A 24 -1.96 -2.78 -18.01
N GLY A 25 -1.77 -2.75 -19.34
CA GLY A 25 -1.51 -1.52 -20.09
C GLY A 25 -0.19 -0.85 -19.68
N VAL A 26 0.86 -1.63 -19.46
CA VAL A 26 2.18 -1.15 -19.04
C VAL A 26 3.26 -1.72 -19.93
N ARG A 27 4.21 -0.88 -20.36
CA ARG A 27 5.40 -1.30 -21.10
C ARG A 27 6.65 -0.95 -20.30
N ILE A 28 7.44 -1.95 -19.93
CA ILE A 28 8.73 -1.75 -19.25
C ILE A 28 9.72 -1.15 -20.24
N LEU A 29 10.42 -0.07 -19.82
CA LEU A 29 11.44 0.57 -20.66
C LEU A 29 12.79 -0.16 -20.49
N PRO A 30 13.40 -0.67 -21.57
CA PRO A 30 14.67 -1.40 -21.50
C PRO A 30 15.80 -0.57 -20.88
N GLY A 31 16.70 -1.23 -20.13
CA GLY A 31 17.88 -0.58 -19.54
C GLY A 31 17.61 0.37 -18.38
N THR A 32 16.36 0.48 -17.92
CA THR A 32 15.96 1.37 -16.82
C THR A 32 15.86 0.67 -15.46
N ALA A 33 16.01 -0.65 -15.45
CA ALA A 33 16.02 -1.42 -14.22
C ALA A 33 17.28 -1.11 -13.41
N SER A 34 17.11 -0.93 -12.11
CA SER A 34 18.27 -0.78 -11.24
C SER A 34 19.04 -2.07 -11.05
N SER A 35 20.22 -1.97 -10.43
CA SER A 35 21.08 -3.11 -10.12
C SER A 35 20.39 -4.22 -9.30
N THR A 36 19.34 -3.89 -8.55
CA THR A 36 18.55 -4.86 -7.77
C THR A 36 17.24 -5.24 -8.45
N GLY A 37 16.89 -4.61 -9.57
CA GLY A 37 15.62 -4.74 -10.26
C GLY A 37 14.41 -4.23 -9.47
N ARG A 38 14.63 -3.46 -8.39
CA ARG A 38 13.56 -2.93 -7.52
C ARG A 38 12.96 -1.62 -8.00
N SER A 39 13.65 -0.89 -8.86
CA SER A 39 13.05 0.22 -9.60
C SER A 39 13.18 -0.02 -11.09
N ILE A 40 12.16 0.41 -11.81
CA ILE A 40 12.09 0.37 -13.27
C ILE A 40 11.36 1.62 -13.76
N ARG A 41 11.63 2.06 -14.99
CA ARG A 41 10.73 2.97 -15.68
C ARG A 41 9.74 2.18 -16.51
N VAL A 42 8.49 2.62 -16.48
CA VAL A 42 7.45 2.05 -17.32
C VAL A 42 6.68 3.14 -18.03
N TYR A 43 6.24 2.87 -19.24
CA TYR A 43 5.18 3.64 -19.87
C TYR A 43 3.82 3.06 -19.43
N SER A 44 2.96 3.89 -18.83
CA SER A 44 1.61 3.49 -18.44
C SER A 44 0.59 4.04 -19.42
N GLU A 45 -0.22 3.18 -20.02
CA GLU A 45 -1.33 3.59 -20.90
C GLU A 45 -2.42 4.32 -20.11
N LYS A 46 -2.70 3.87 -18.87
CA LYS A 46 -3.67 4.52 -17.97
C LYS A 46 -3.28 5.98 -17.70
N HIS A 47 -2.01 6.23 -17.39
CA HIS A 47 -1.52 7.57 -17.05
C HIS A 47 -0.98 8.35 -18.26
N ARG A 48 -0.90 7.70 -19.44
CA ARG A 48 -0.37 8.24 -20.71
C ARG A 48 1.01 8.91 -20.58
N ARG A 49 1.86 8.38 -19.70
CA ARG A 49 3.20 8.93 -19.42
C ARG A 49 4.15 7.86 -18.90
N GLU A 50 5.43 8.20 -18.90
CA GLU A 50 6.46 7.41 -18.23
C GLU A 50 6.42 7.65 -16.73
N LEU A 51 6.62 6.59 -15.95
CA LEU A 51 6.62 6.61 -14.49
C LEU A 51 7.85 5.87 -13.99
N TRP A 52 8.55 6.49 -13.03
CA TRP A 52 9.48 5.75 -12.17
C TRP A 52 8.70 4.93 -11.14
N CYS A 53 8.82 3.61 -11.24
CA CYS A 53 8.09 2.67 -10.41
C CYS A 53 9.02 1.90 -9.50
N VAL A 54 8.61 1.73 -8.24
CA VAL A 54 9.21 0.73 -7.34
C VAL A 54 8.43 -0.58 -7.42
N ILE A 55 9.13 -1.71 -7.42
CA ILE A 55 8.53 -3.05 -7.38
C ILE A 55 8.60 -3.58 -5.94
N LEU A 56 7.44 -3.93 -5.38
CA LEU A 56 7.31 -4.44 -4.01
C LEU A 56 6.49 -5.72 -3.98
N ALA A 57 6.75 -6.60 -3.02
CA ALA A 57 5.85 -7.72 -2.74
C ALA A 57 4.46 -7.23 -2.31
N ARG A 58 4.43 -6.21 -1.43
CA ARG A 58 3.19 -5.63 -0.90
C ARG A 58 3.29 -4.12 -0.81
N SER A 59 2.15 -3.43 -0.90
CA SER A 59 2.12 -1.97 -0.72
C SER A 59 2.49 -1.52 0.70
N SER A 60 2.23 -2.33 1.75
CA SER A 60 2.67 -2.05 3.12
C SER A 60 4.19 -2.01 3.26
N ASP A 61 4.92 -2.67 2.34
CA ASP A 61 6.39 -2.62 2.34
C ASP A 61 6.91 -1.22 1.94
N TRP A 62 6.07 -0.34 1.37
CA TRP A 62 6.36 1.08 1.18
C TRP A 62 6.82 1.74 2.49
N TYR A 63 6.07 1.51 3.58
CA TYR A 63 6.39 2.02 4.91
C TYR A 63 7.50 1.21 5.57
N ARG A 64 7.56 -0.10 5.33
CA ARG A 64 8.62 -0.97 5.87
C ARG A 64 10.01 -0.52 5.42
N TYR A 65 10.13 -0.13 4.15
CA TYR A 65 11.36 0.37 3.53
C TYR A 65 11.49 1.89 3.60
N ASN A 66 10.61 2.55 4.36
CA ASN A 66 10.58 3.99 4.60
C ASN A 66 10.52 4.84 3.31
N LEU A 67 9.95 4.31 2.22
CA LEU A 67 9.82 5.05 0.96
C LEU A 67 9.01 6.33 1.17
N ASN A 68 8.07 6.35 2.11
CA ASN A 68 7.36 7.56 2.52
C ASN A 68 8.23 8.69 3.12
N THR A 69 9.51 8.44 3.42
CA THR A 69 10.40 9.42 4.08
C THR A 69 11.60 9.83 3.23
N TYR A 70 11.97 9.05 2.21
CA TYR A 70 13.08 9.38 1.32
C TYR A 70 12.60 10.20 0.12
N GLN A 71 13.42 11.14 -0.34
CA GLN A 71 13.29 11.65 -1.71
C GLN A 71 13.89 10.60 -2.65
N HIS A 72 13.06 9.67 -3.10
CA HIS A 72 13.48 8.56 -3.97
C HIS A 72 13.06 8.73 -5.43
N GLY A 73 12.27 9.77 -5.76
CA GLY A 73 11.84 10.05 -7.15
C GLY A 73 10.90 9.00 -7.77
N MET A 74 10.33 8.10 -6.97
CA MET A 74 9.37 7.10 -7.45
C MET A 74 7.99 7.72 -7.48
N GLU A 75 7.33 7.58 -8.61
CA GLU A 75 6.04 8.19 -8.91
C GLU A 75 4.88 7.22 -8.75
N ALA A 76 5.16 5.91 -8.77
CA ALA A 76 4.18 4.85 -8.58
C ALA A 76 4.81 3.60 -7.94
N ALA A 77 3.96 2.67 -7.49
CA ALA A 77 4.38 1.37 -7.00
C ALA A 77 3.72 0.24 -7.81
N ILE A 78 4.50 -0.75 -8.22
CA ILE A 78 4.01 -2.00 -8.77
C ILE A 78 4.13 -3.04 -7.67
N VAL A 79 3.02 -3.59 -7.23
CA VAL A 79 2.96 -4.46 -6.05
C VAL A 79 2.34 -5.80 -6.38
N GLY A 80 2.83 -6.87 -5.75
CA GLY A 80 2.15 -8.15 -5.80
C GLY A 80 0.74 -8.06 -5.22
N THR A 81 0.63 -7.55 -3.99
CA THR A 81 -0.65 -7.32 -3.31
C THR A 81 -0.77 -5.92 -2.74
N HIS A 82 -1.90 -5.27 -3.01
CA HIS A 82 -2.24 -3.95 -2.46
C HIS A 82 -3.00 -4.06 -1.12
N ASP A 83 -2.24 -4.05 -0.02
CA ASP A 83 -2.67 -4.23 1.37
C ASP A 83 -2.52 -2.98 2.27
N SER A 84 -2.24 -1.81 1.71
CA SER A 84 -2.04 -0.59 2.49
C SER A 84 -2.40 0.65 1.68
N CYS A 85 -2.67 1.75 2.37
CA CYS A 85 -2.94 3.05 1.77
C CYS A 85 -1.63 3.80 1.62
N ILE A 86 -1.22 4.19 0.41
CA ILE A 86 0.03 4.92 0.15
C ILE A 86 -0.20 6.16 -0.72
N SER A 87 0.78 7.06 -0.78
CA SER A 87 0.66 8.39 -1.41
C SER A 87 0.92 8.43 -2.93
N VAL A 88 1.22 7.29 -3.54
CA VAL A 88 1.47 7.18 -4.99
C VAL A 88 0.47 6.19 -5.61
N PRO A 89 0.19 6.28 -6.92
CA PRO A 89 -0.61 5.27 -7.61
C PRO A 89 0.01 3.87 -7.48
N VAL A 90 -0.85 2.85 -7.41
CA VAL A 90 -0.43 1.46 -7.21
C VAL A 90 -0.99 0.58 -8.32
N LEU A 91 -0.13 -0.14 -9.03
CA LEU A 91 -0.54 -1.27 -9.85
C LEU A 91 -0.44 -2.55 -9.03
N ALA A 92 -1.57 -3.20 -8.77
CA ALA A 92 -1.59 -4.47 -8.04
C ALA A 92 -1.64 -5.65 -9.01
N MET A 93 -0.65 -6.55 -8.94
CA MET A 93 -0.55 -7.69 -9.85
C MET A 93 -1.52 -8.83 -9.51
N ASP A 94 -2.04 -8.88 -8.28
CA ASP A 94 -3.03 -9.88 -7.88
C ASP A 94 -4.46 -9.56 -8.32
N SER A 95 -4.77 -8.29 -8.60
CA SER A 95 -6.05 -7.86 -9.19
C SER A 95 -5.92 -7.32 -10.61
N LEU A 96 -4.70 -7.04 -11.07
CA LEU A 96 -4.39 -6.43 -12.37
C LEU A 96 -5.02 -5.04 -12.55
N GLU A 97 -5.11 -4.30 -11.45
CA GLU A 97 -5.77 -3.00 -11.40
C GLU A 97 -4.85 -1.91 -10.89
N TRP A 98 -5.05 -0.71 -11.43
CA TRP A 98 -4.44 0.51 -10.93
C TRP A 98 -5.33 1.21 -9.91
N TYR A 99 -4.78 1.42 -8.73
CA TYR A 99 -5.38 2.18 -7.64
C TYR A 99 -4.82 3.60 -7.62
N GLU A 100 -5.71 4.58 -7.45
CA GLU A 100 -5.33 5.97 -7.25
C GLU A 100 -4.60 6.17 -5.91
N PRO A 101 -3.82 7.24 -5.75
CA PRO A 101 -3.23 7.60 -4.47
C PRO A 101 -4.27 7.58 -3.34
N TYR A 102 -3.85 7.08 -2.18
CA TYR A 102 -4.67 6.98 -0.96
C TYR A 102 -5.86 6.02 -1.04
N LYS A 103 -6.08 5.33 -2.16
CA LYS A 103 -7.06 4.24 -2.26
C LYS A 103 -6.44 2.93 -1.80
N THR A 104 -7.31 1.98 -1.44
CA THR A 104 -6.92 0.62 -1.05
C THR A 104 -7.81 -0.41 -1.70
N ARG A 105 -7.32 -1.64 -1.86
CA ARG A 105 -8.15 -2.77 -2.29
C ARG A 105 -9.24 -3.11 -1.27
N PHE A 106 -8.97 -2.90 0.00
CA PHE A 106 -9.86 -3.28 1.09
C PHE A 106 -10.48 -2.04 1.75
N GLU A 107 -11.19 -1.21 0.97
CA GLU A 107 -11.91 -0.04 1.53
C GLU A 107 -12.89 -0.43 2.65
N GLN A 108 -13.43 -1.66 2.64
CA GLN A 108 -14.26 -2.19 3.73
C GLN A 108 -13.51 -2.38 5.06
N SER A 109 -12.18 -2.41 5.03
CA SER A 109 -11.33 -2.42 6.23
C SER A 109 -11.10 -1.02 6.78
N LEU A 110 -11.57 0.01 6.08
CA LEU A 110 -11.63 1.37 6.59
C LEU A 110 -13.00 1.62 7.22
N PRO A 111 -13.05 2.46 8.25
CA PRO A 111 -14.33 2.90 8.82
C PRO A 111 -15.13 3.64 7.74
N PRO A 112 -16.45 3.44 7.65
CA PRO A 112 -17.27 4.20 6.73
C PRO A 112 -17.18 5.70 7.04
N ALA A 113 -17.30 6.55 6.01
CA ALA A 113 -17.34 8.00 6.17
C ALA A 113 -18.52 8.41 7.09
N LYS A 114 -18.37 9.57 7.75
CA LYS A 114 -19.36 10.16 8.68
C LYS A 114 -20.78 9.94 8.15
N ASP A 115 -21.62 9.33 9.00
CA ASP A 115 -23.06 9.06 8.88
C ASP A 115 -23.45 7.58 9.02
N PHE A 116 -22.49 6.64 9.02
CA PHE A 116 -22.79 5.27 9.43
C PHE A 116 -22.76 5.13 10.96
N ARG A 117 -23.94 5.11 11.59
CA ARG A 117 -24.11 4.65 12.97
C ARG A 117 -23.80 3.15 13.00
N LEU A 118 -22.58 2.79 13.36
CA LEU A 118 -22.23 1.41 13.64
C LEU A 118 -22.87 1.03 14.99
N PRO A 119 -23.71 -0.01 15.05
CA PRO A 119 -24.32 -0.45 16.32
C PRO A 119 -23.24 -0.97 17.27
N ASP A 120 -23.44 -0.75 18.57
CA ASP A 120 -22.52 -0.95 19.71
C ASP A 120 -21.95 -2.38 19.94
N ASN A 121 -22.02 -3.27 18.95
CA ASN A 121 -21.33 -4.56 18.99
C ASN A 121 -19.81 -4.36 18.72
N PRO A 122 -18.93 -5.25 19.19
CA PRO A 122 -17.52 -5.27 18.80
C PRO A 122 -17.43 -5.38 17.28
N ASP A 123 -17.22 -4.20 16.71
CA ASP A 123 -17.68 -3.78 15.39
C ASP A 123 -17.06 -4.64 14.30
N LYS A 124 -17.77 -4.95 13.22
CA LYS A 124 -17.22 -5.67 12.06
C LYS A 124 -15.86 -5.11 11.62
N PHE A 125 -15.67 -3.80 11.76
CA PHE A 125 -14.41 -3.09 11.59
C PHE A 125 -13.30 -3.59 12.52
N ASP A 126 -13.54 -3.71 13.83
CA ASP A 126 -12.49 -4.07 14.80
C ASP A 126 -11.98 -5.50 14.57
N ARG A 127 -12.87 -6.40 14.13
CA ARG A 127 -12.48 -7.74 13.65
C ARG A 127 -11.62 -7.68 12.38
N LEU A 128 -11.97 -6.83 11.41
CA LEU A 128 -11.21 -6.67 10.17
C LEU A 128 -9.84 -6.03 10.43
N ARG A 129 -9.81 -4.96 11.23
CA ARG A 129 -8.60 -4.23 11.64
C ARG A 129 -7.58 -5.13 12.34
N ARG A 130 -8.03 -6.06 13.19
CA ARG A 130 -7.14 -7.01 13.87
C ARG A 130 -6.49 -8.02 12.91
N GLY A 131 -7.06 -8.22 11.73
CA GLY A 131 -6.44 -9.02 10.67
C GLY A 131 -5.25 -8.28 10.05
N HIS A 132 -4.26 -9.03 9.55
CA HIS A 132 -3.04 -8.47 8.94
C HIS A 132 -3.33 -7.36 7.91
N TYR A 133 -4.21 -7.64 6.94
CA TYR A 133 -4.59 -6.67 5.90
C TYR A 133 -5.31 -5.44 6.47
N GLY A 134 -6.27 -5.64 7.37
CA GLY A 134 -7.00 -4.52 7.96
C GLY A 134 -6.09 -3.63 8.80
N HIS A 135 -5.13 -4.23 9.51
CA HIS A 135 -4.11 -3.48 10.25
C HIS A 135 -3.24 -2.64 9.32
N CYS A 136 -2.69 -3.25 8.26
CA CYS A 136 -1.85 -2.53 7.28
C CYS A 136 -2.60 -1.42 6.54
N VAL A 137 -3.88 -1.64 6.19
CA VAL A 137 -4.75 -0.64 5.58
C VAL A 137 -5.01 0.50 6.56
N PHE A 138 -5.39 0.19 7.80
CA PHE A 138 -5.71 1.21 8.80
C PHE A 138 -4.50 2.04 9.19
N VAL A 139 -3.35 1.41 9.45
CA VAL A 139 -2.09 2.12 9.74
C VAL A 139 -1.65 2.97 8.56
N GLY A 140 -1.71 2.46 7.33
CA GLY A 140 -1.40 3.24 6.13
C GLY A 140 -2.31 4.47 5.99
N ALA A 141 -3.62 4.29 6.22
CA ALA A 141 -4.59 5.38 6.17
C ALA A 141 -4.34 6.45 7.24
N LEU A 142 -3.90 6.05 8.44
CA LEU A 142 -3.48 6.97 9.49
C LEU A 142 -2.20 7.73 9.12
N ILE A 143 -1.22 7.07 8.51
CA ILE A 143 0.04 7.72 8.09
C ILE A 143 -0.23 8.82 7.05
N VAL A 144 -1.10 8.57 6.07
CA VAL A 144 -1.47 9.56 5.05
C VAL A 144 -2.52 10.57 5.51
N GLY A 145 -3.10 10.39 6.70
CA GLY A 145 -4.05 11.33 7.30
C GLY A 145 -5.48 11.26 6.76
N ARG A 146 -5.98 10.07 6.36
CA ARG A 146 -7.40 9.90 6.00
C ARG A 146 -8.30 10.21 7.19
N LYS A 147 -9.27 11.12 7.00
CA LYS A 147 -10.13 11.68 8.07
C LYS A 147 -10.91 10.60 8.81
N GLU A 148 -11.52 9.67 8.07
CA GLU A 148 -12.28 8.55 8.62
C GLU A 148 -11.41 7.65 9.50
N ALA A 149 -10.14 7.46 9.15
CA ALA A 149 -9.21 6.67 9.95
C ALA A 149 -8.86 7.37 11.27
N ILE A 150 -8.61 8.69 11.22
CA ILE A 150 -8.37 9.53 12.39
C ILE A 150 -9.60 9.54 13.31
N ASP A 151 -10.79 9.78 12.75
CA ASP A 151 -12.05 9.79 13.50
C ASP A 151 -12.29 8.45 14.21
N ARG A 152 -11.96 7.32 13.56
CA ARG A 152 -12.08 5.99 14.19
C ARG A 152 -11.01 5.74 15.24
N LEU A 153 -9.77 6.19 15.03
CA LEU A 153 -8.69 6.07 16.00
C LEU A 153 -9.08 6.71 17.34
N MET A 154 -9.75 7.87 17.31
CA MET A 154 -10.22 8.58 18.50
C MET A 154 -11.32 7.85 19.28
N ARG A 155 -11.99 6.88 18.66
CA ARG A 155 -13.04 6.05 19.29
C ARG A 155 -12.54 4.71 19.81
N LEU A 156 -11.27 4.36 19.57
CA LEU A 156 -10.68 3.11 20.07
C LEU A 156 -10.34 3.22 21.57
N PRO A 157 -10.29 2.09 22.30
CA PRO A 157 -9.80 2.08 23.67
C PRO A 157 -8.40 2.68 23.76
N GLU A 158 -8.14 3.43 24.82
CA GLU A 158 -6.92 4.24 24.99
C GLU A 158 -5.63 3.45 24.74
N ARG A 159 -5.51 2.25 25.30
CA ARG A 159 -4.36 1.35 25.07
C ARG A 159 -4.15 1.00 23.60
N THR A 160 -5.24 0.77 22.85
CA THR A 160 -5.18 0.45 21.41
C THR A 160 -4.80 1.69 20.62
N ARG A 161 -5.39 2.85 20.94
CA ARG A 161 -5.06 4.13 20.33
C ARG A 161 -3.58 4.44 20.46
N PHE A 162 -3.02 4.40 21.68
CA PHE A 162 -1.61 4.69 21.91
C PHE A 162 -0.67 3.72 21.20
N GLY A 163 -1.01 2.43 21.14
CA GLY A 163 -0.24 1.45 20.37
C GLY A 163 -0.16 1.78 18.88
N LEU A 164 -1.30 2.16 18.29
CA LEU A 164 -1.38 2.56 16.89
C LEU A 164 -0.68 3.90 16.62
N GLU A 165 -0.85 4.89 17.49
CA GLU A 165 -0.16 6.18 17.38
C GLU A 165 1.36 6.02 17.45
N ALA A 166 1.85 5.19 18.36
CA ALA A 166 3.27 4.87 18.44
C ALA A 166 3.79 4.20 17.17
N GLU A 167 3.02 3.27 16.59
CA GLU A 167 3.35 2.62 15.33
C GLU A 167 3.36 3.60 14.14
N VAL A 168 2.32 4.43 14.03
CA VAL A 168 2.19 5.48 12.99
C VAL A 168 3.34 6.47 13.12
N LYS A 169 3.64 6.96 14.33
CA LYS A 169 4.77 7.87 14.60
C LYS A 169 6.09 7.22 14.16
N ARG A 170 6.29 5.95 14.51
CA ARG A 170 7.48 5.18 14.14
C ARG A 170 7.62 5.03 12.62
N LEU A 171 6.55 4.74 11.88
CA LEU A 171 6.59 4.55 10.42
C LEU A 171 6.65 5.87 9.65
N ARG A 172 5.99 6.92 10.15
CA ARG A 172 5.98 8.26 9.54
C ARG A 172 7.32 8.98 9.67
N HIS A 173 8.00 8.80 10.80
CA HIS A 173 9.24 9.50 11.14
C HIS A 173 10.42 8.56 11.33
N ARG A 174 10.36 7.34 10.75
CA ARG A 174 11.45 6.39 10.89
C ARG A 174 12.72 7.05 10.38
N ARG A 175 13.75 7.14 11.23
CA ARG A 175 15.05 7.64 10.78
C ARG A 175 15.47 6.82 9.56
N PRO A 176 15.86 7.49 8.47
CA PRO A 176 16.29 6.79 7.28
C PRO A 176 17.46 5.86 7.66
N GLY A 177 17.23 4.55 7.55
CA GLY A 177 18.29 3.55 7.66
C GLY A 177 19.13 3.53 6.36
N ARG A 178 19.76 2.40 6.06
CA ARG A 178 20.29 2.18 4.71
C ARG A 178 19.11 2.21 3.74
N PRO A 179 19.07 3.13 2.76
CA PRO A 179 17.99 3.16 1.78
C PRO A 179 17.87 1.81 1.09
N LEU A 180 16.66 1.46 0.66
CA LEU A 180 16.51 0.40 -0.32
C LEU A 180 17.41 0.78 -1.50
N LYS A 181 18.33 -0.11 -1.90
CA LYS A 181 19.14 0.11 -3.11
C LYS A 181 18.18 0.04 -4.29
N LEU A 182 17.63 1.21 -4.63
CA LEU A 182 16.65 1.37 -5.68
C LEU A 182 17.29 1.32 -7.04
#